data_AF-A0A7J6TPS1-F1
#
_entry.id   AF-A0A7J6TPS1-F1
#
_cell.length_a   1.000
_cell.length_b   1.000
_cell.length_c   1.000
_cell.angle_alpha   90.00
_cell.angle_beta   90.00
_cell.angle_gamma   90.00
#
_symmetry.space_group_name_H-M   'P 1'
#
loop_
_entity.id
_entity.type
_entity.pdbx_description
1 polymer ?
#
loop_
_entity_poly.entity_id
_entity_poly.type
_entity_poly.pdbx_seq_one_letter_code
_entity_poly.pdbx_strand_id
1 'polypeptide(L)'
;AQAFHKPLVFSMSSSHSSGMHHYDQPERRSALSVILSIVARRISSPSVRSIPLYILAALGARWLYFAVKKYLRERNSLDWKKSCINEYTQIQACILTTEHLAELGRIEKRTVFCKDIKDFFGHDTYVINKVLEAAKKATPEDPILTKFLSSDDKWHVLSTCTNHLSALFAPYHIFFNEARRCDSYYRSAWYAFTLTCGGSTGEGRFFVTPYKPVCRVDDVGSLRIRIILVNEEELREICTGQICPPTWGFFNARHECR
;
A
#
# COMPACT_ATOMS: atom_id res chain seq x y z
N ALA A 1 26.54 -32.19 -17.88
CA ALA A 1 26.81 -31.45 -19.13
C ALA A 1 26.55 -29.96 -18.84
N GLN A 2 27.42 -28.99 -19.15
CA GLN A 2 28.17 -28.72 -20.39
C GLN A 2 27.26 -28.45 -21.61
N ALA A 3 27.52 -27.46 -22.48
CA ALA A 3 28.38 -26.27 -22.37
C ALA A 3 28.11 -25.31 -23.57
N PHE A 4 28.75 -24.12 -23.55
CA PHE A 4 29.11 -23.30 -24.71
C PHE A 4 27.98 -22.58 -25.51
N HIS A 5 28.24 -21.46 -26.21
CA HIS A 5 29.45 -20.61 -26.27
C HIS A 5 29.09 -19.12 -26.46
N LYS A 6 29.89 -18.22 -25.89
CA LYS A 6 30.15 -16.87 -26.45
C LYS A 6 31.61 -16.81 -26.94
N PRO A 7 31.93 -16.02 -27.97
CA PRO A 7 33.31 -15.61 -28.26
C PRO A 7 33.67 -14.28 -27.57
N LEU A 8 34.92 -14.18 -27.11
CA LEU A 8 35.69 -12.93 -27.01
C LEU A 8 36.44 -12.73 -28.36
N VAL A 9 37.35 -11.80 -28.65
CA VAL A 9 38.15 -10.80 -27.90
C VAL A 9 38.27 -9.54 -28.82
N PHE A 10 39.21 -8.58 -28.79
CA PHE A 10 40.47 -8.30 -28.07
C PHE A 10 40.58 -6.78 -27.78
N SER A 11 41.77 -6.27 -27.50
CA SER A 11 42.15 -4.87 -27.34
C SER A 11 43.61 -4.67 -27.79
N MET A 12 44.18 -3.46 -27.58
CA MET A 12 45.61 -3.10 -27.75
C MET A 12 46.13 -2.96 -29.21
N SER A 13 47.11 -2.09 -29.53
CA SER A 13 47.85 -1.08 -28.71
C SER A 13 48.39 0.12 -29.52
N SER A 14 48.81 1.15 -28.76
CA SER A 14 49.91 2.11 -29.01
C SER A 14 51.16 1.55 -29.75
N SER A 15 52.07 2.33 -30.38
CA SER A 15 52.26 3.80 -30.57
C SER A 15 53.44 4.09 -31.54
N HIS A 16 53.93 5.35 -31.61
CA HIS A 16 55.18 5.84 -32.25
C HIS A 16 55.23 5.91 -33.80
N SER A 17 56.05 6.75 -34.45
CA SER A 17 56.57 8.11 -34.12
C SER A 17 57.36 8.71 -35.30
N SER A 18 57.30 10.04 -35.48
CA SER A 18 58.29 10.88 -36.19
C SER A 18 58.45 10.76 -37.72
N GLY A 19 58.67 11.90 -38.38
CA GLY A 19 59.00 12.01 -39.81
C GLY A 19 58.61 13.38 -40.39
N MET A 20 59.59 14.22 -40.74
CA MET A 20 59.38 15.60 -41.19
C MET A 20 60.04 15.82 -42.56
N HIS A 21 59.37 16.44 -43.54
CA HIS A 21 59.96 17.30 -44.58
C HIS A 21 58.88 17.99 -45.45
N HIS A 22 59.24 19.11 -46.08
CA HIS A 22 58.42 19.93 -47.00
C HIS A 22 58.31 19.31 -48.42
N TYR A 23 57.23 19.63 -49.15
CA TYR A 23 57.26 20.39 -50.42
C TYR A 23 55.84 20.87 -50.83
N ASP A 24 55.70 21.54 -51.98
CA ASP A 24 54.71 22.61 -52.23
C ASP A 24 53.31 22.25 -52.80
N GLN A 25 52.41 23.25 -52.80
CA GLN A 25 51.14 23.30 -53.54
C GLN A 25 51.39 23.65 -55.02
N PRO A 26 50.54 23.22 -55.98
CA PRO A 26 49.28 23.91 -56.28
C PRO A 26 48.10 22.92 -56.53
N GLU A 27 46.85 23.27 -56.83
CA GLU A 27 46.19 24.55 -57.09
C GLU A 27 44.74 24.51 -56.56
N ARG A 28 44.21 25.60 -55.96
CA ARG A 28 42.88 25.58 -55.30
C ARG A 28 41.71 25.88 -56.25
N ARG A 29 41.06 24.83 -56.79
CA ARG A 29 39.65 24.91 -57.22
C ARG A 29 38.72 24.40 -56.10
N SER A 30 37.60 25.09 -55.86
CA SER A 30 36.88 25.00 -54.59
C SER A 30 35.95 23.78 -54.46
N ALA A 31 36.39 22.76 -53.72
CA ALA A 31 35.61 21.55 -53.42
C ALA A 31 34.22 21.84 -52.80
N LEU A 32 34.06 22.98 -52.11
CA LEU A 32 32.79 23.46 -51.57
C LEU A 32 31.69 23.60 -52.64
N SER A 33 32.04 23.98 -53.87
CA SER A 33 31.07 24.14 -54.97
C SER A 33 30.42 22.80 -55.36
N VAL A 34 31.23 21.75 -55.46
CA VAL A 34 30.79 20.38 -55.77
C VAL A 34 29.90 19.86 -54.65
N ILE A 35 30.34 19.99 -53.39
CA ILE A 35 29.60 19.53 -52.20
C ILE A 35 28.23 20.21 -52.11
N LEU A 36 28.16 21.54 -52.28
CA LEU A 36 26.90 22.29 -52.25
C LEU A 36 25.91 21.83 -53.33
N SER A 37 26.39 21.58 -54.56
CA SER A 37 25.52 21.12 -55.65
C SER A 37 24.92 19.71 -55.41
N ILE A 38 25.67 18.81 -54.76
CA ILE A 38 25.22 17.47 -54.41
C ILE A 38 24.18 17.53 -53.29
N VAL A 39 24.41 18.36 -52.26
CA VAL A 39 23.46 18.57 -51.15
C VAL A 39 22.15 19.18 -51.67
N ALA A 40 22.23 20.22 -52.52
CA ALA A 40 21.05 20.88 -53.09
C ALA A 40 20.16 19.91 -53.89
N ARG A 41 20.75 19.03 -54.72
CA ARG A 41 19.98 18.03 -55.49
C ARG A 41 19.31 16.99 -54.59
N ARG A 42 19.92 16.57 -53.48
CA ARG A 42 19.36 15.55 -52.57
C ARG A 42 18.11 16.02 -51.80
N ILE A 43 18.00 17.33 -51.56
CA ILE A 43 16.84 17.97 -50.90
C ILE A 43 15.60 18.04 -51.84
N SER A 44 15.77 17.76 -53.14
CA SER A 44 14.69 17.82 -54.12
C SER A 44 13.83 16.55 -54.24
N SER A 45 14.12 15.47 -53.49
CA SER A 45 13.29 14.26 -53.54
C SER A 45 12.02 14.40 -52.67
N PRO A 46 10.84 13.95 -53.14
CA PRO A 46 9.58 14.11 -52.40
C PRO A 46 9.60 13.37 -51.05
N SER A 47 10.27 12.21 -50.99
CA SER A 47 10.39 11.38 -49.79
C SER A 47 11.17 12.02 -48.63
N VAL A 48 12.01 13.03 -48.90
CA VAL A 48 12.74 13.78 -47.85
C VAL A 48 11.88 14.91 -47.27
N ARG A 49 10.96 15.48 -48.07
CA ARG A 49 10.10 16.60 -47.64
C ARG A 49 9.00 16.20 -46.64
N SER A 50 8.64 14.91 -46.58
CA SER A 50 7.68 14.38 -45.61
C SER A 50 8.28 14.03 -44.23
N ILE A 51 9.62 13.92 -44.11
CA ILE A 51 10.32 13.66 -42.84
C ILE A 51 9.92 14.66 -41.72
N PRO A 52 9.93 16.00 -41.92
CA PRO A 52 9.50 16.93 -40.87
C PRO A 52 8.02 16.78 -40.47
N LEU A 53 7.13 16.38 -41.40
CA LEU A 53 5.73 16.08 -41.08
C LEU A 53 5.60 14.86 -40.17
N TYR A 54 6.37 13.79 -40.42
CA TYR A 54 6.39 12.63 -39.53
C TYR A 54 6.99 12.95 -38.15
N ILE A 55 8.00 13.81 -38.07
CA ILE A 55 8.58 14.26 -36.79
C ILE A 55 7.55 15.09 -36.01
N LEU A 56 6.84 16.03 -36.66
CA LEU A 56 5.77 16.81 -36.04
C LEU A 56 4.61 15.93 -35.57
N ALA A 57 4.19 14.95 -36.38
CA ALA A 57 3.15 13.99 -36.01
C ALA A 57 3.57 13.13 -34.79
N ALA A 58 4.83 12.66 -34.74
CA ALA A 58 5.37 11.91 -33.62
C ALA A 58 5.47 12.75 -32.34
N LEU A 59 5.85 14.02 -32.44
CA LEU A 59 5.87 14.98 -31.32
C LEU A 59 4.45 15.28 -30.82
N GLY A 60 3.49 15.49 -31.72
CA GLY A 60 2.07 15.70 -31.39
C GLY A 60 1.44 14.49 -30.70
N ALA A 61 1.66 13.28 -31.24
CA ALA A 61 1.20 12.03 -30.63
C ALA A 61 1.85 11.78 -29.25
N ARG A 62 3.14 12.10 -29.10
CA ARG A 62 3.85 12.02 -27.81
C ARG A 62 3.30 13.03 -26.80
N TRP A 63 3.05 14.27 -27.21
CA TRP A 63 2.43 15.30 -26.36
C TRP A 63 1.02 14.88 -25.93
N LEU A 64 0.20 14.39 -26.86
CA LEU A 64 -1.16 13.90 -26.59
C LEU A 64 -1.14 12.70 -25.62
N TYR A 65 -0.21 11.76 -25.80
CA TYR A 65 -0.01 10.65 -24.85
C TYR A 65 0.32 11.16 -23.43
N PHE A 66 1.22 12.14 -23.29
CA PHE A 66 1.54 12.72 -21.98
C PHE A 66 0.36 13.53 -21.39
N ALA A 67 -0.39 14.26 -22.21
CA ALA A 67 -1.58 14.99 -21.78
C ALA A 67 -2.70 14.04 -21.30
N VAL A 68 -3.03 13.00 -22.06
CA VAL A 68 -4.00 11.96 -21.68
C VAL A 68 -3.53 11.20 -20.43
N LYS A 69 -2.24 10.85 -20.34
CA LYS A 69 -1.67 10.18 -19.17
C LYS A 69 -1.68 11.07 -17.92
N LYS A 70 -1.50 12.39 -18.06
CA LYS A 70 -1.66 13.36 -16.98
C LYS A 70 -3.13 13.44 -16.55
N TYR A 71 -4.05 13.65 -17.49
CA TYR A 71 -5.49 13.73 -17.22
C TYR A 71 -6.03 12.46 -16.55
N LEU A 72 -5.65 11.26 -17.02
CA LEU A 72 -6.04 9.99 -16.38
C LEU A 72 -5.45 9.85 -14.97
N ARG A 73 -4.20 10.30 -14.74
CA ARG A 73 -3.60 10.34 -13.40
C ARG A 73 -4.32 11.31 -12.47
N GLU A 74 -4.77 12.45 -12.98
CA GLU A 74 -5.52 13.46 -12.21
C GLU A 74 -6.97 13.01 -11.93
N ARG A 75 -7.64 12.36 -12.88
CA ARG A 75 -8.95 11.73 -12.66
C ARG A 75 -8.85 10.62 -11.62
N ASN A 76 -7.90 9.70 -11.78
CA ASN A 76 -7.65 8.66 -10.78
C ASN A 76 -7.22 9.24 -9.43
N SER A 77 -6.67 10.47 -9.36
CA SER A 77 -6.35 11.13 -8.09
C SER A 77 -7.57 11.73 -7.40
N LEU A 78 -8.54 12.25 -8.16
CA LEU A 78 -9.83 12.69 -7.63
C LEU A 78 -10.69 11.51 -7.20
N ASP A 79 -10.66 10.40 -7.92
CA ASP A 79 -11.45 9.21 -7.59
C ASP A 79 -10.83 8.42 -6.42
N TRP A 80 -9.50 8.39 -6.22
CA TRP A 80 -8.93 7.90 -4.95
C TRP A 80 -9.29 8.81 -3.78
N LYS A 81 -9.28 10.14 -3.95
CA LYS A 81 -9.68 11.08 -2.89
C LYS A 81 -11.13 10.87 -2.44
N LYS A 82 -12.05 10.56 -3.37
CA LYS A 82 -13.44 10.18 -3.02
C LYS A 82 -13.50 8.84 -2.26
N SER A 83 -12.69 7.85 -2.63
CA SER A 83 -12.59 6.60 -1.87
C SER A 83 -11.98 6.78 -0.48
N CYS A 84 -11.03 7.71 -0.30
CA CYS A 84 -10.48 8.07 1.01
C CYS A 84 -11.49 8.82 1.89
N ILE A 85 -12.35 9.66 1.31
CA ILE A 85 -13.48 10.27 2.05
C ILE A 85 -14.45 9.19 2.58
N ASN A 86 -14.49 8.02 1.94
CA ASN A 86 -15.23 6.84 2.39
C ASN A 86 -14.46 5.93 3.38
N GLU A 87 -13.34 6.35 3.99
CA GLU A 87 -12.56 5.50 4.92
C GLU A 87 -13.38 4.98 6.12
N TYR A 88 -14.36 5.76 6.59
CA TYR A 88 -15.27 5.34 7.67
C TYR A 88 -16.41 4.40 7.22
N THR A 89 -16.49 3.98 5.95
CA THR A 89 -17.56 3.09 5.47
C THR A 89 -17.48 1.67 6.01
N GLN A 90 -16.34 1.23 6.55
CA GLN A 90 -16.15 -0.15 6.99
C GLN A 90 -15.81 -0.30 8.46
N ILE A 91 -16.45 -1.27 9.10
CA ILE A 91 -16.14 -1.74 10.45
C ILE A 91 -15.46 -3.11 10.40
N GLN A 92 -14.29 -3.22 11.03
CA GLN A 92 -13.47 -4.44 11.06
C GLN A 92 -13.43 -5.02 12.47
N ALA A 93 -13.95 -6.23 12.69
CA ALA A 93 -13.67 -6.96 13.92
C ALA A 93 -12.35 -7.72 13.82
N CYS A 94 -11.53 -7.65 14.85
CA CYS A 94 -10.29 -8.40 14.94
C CYS A 94 -9.94 -8.78 16.38
N ILE A 95 -9.51 -10.02 16.54
CA ILE A 95 -8.93 -10.54 17.79
C ILE A 95 -7.44 -10.19 17.79
N LEU A 96 -6.95 -9.76 18.95
CA LEU A 96 -5.53 -9.69 19.27
C LEU A 96 -5.17 -10.90 20.14
N THR A 97 -4.06 -11.59 19.85
CA THR A 97 -3.55 -12.71 20.67
C THR A 97 -2.04 -12.67 20.87
N THR A 98 -1.57 -13.15 22.01
CA THR A 98 -0.14 -13.31 22.38
C THR A 98 0.42 -14.71 22.10
N GLU A 99 -0.28 -15.56 21.35
CA GLU A 99 0.14 -16.93 21.00
C GLU A 99 1.61 -17.02 20.53
N HIS A 100 2.03 -16.06 19.70
CA HIS A 100 3.39 -15.99 19.16
C HIS A 100 4.25 -14.88 19.81
N LEU A 101 3.87 -14.40 21.00
CA LEU A 101 4.64 -13.38 21.73
C LEU A 101 5.98 -13.94 22.23
N ALA A 102 6.00 -15.16 22.78
CA ALA A 102 7.23 -15.78 23.26
C ALA A 102 8.23 -16.09 22.14
N GLU A 103 7.74 -16.57 20.99
CA GLU A 103 8.58 -16.98 19.86
C GLU A 103 8.99 -15.81 18.94
N LEU A 104 8.06 -14.90 18.64
CA LEU A 104 8.19 -13.88 17.59
C LEU A 104 8.10 -12.44 18.15
N GLY A 105 7.98 -12.30 19.47
CA GLY A 105 7.95 -11.01 20.18
C GLY A 105 6.86 -10.06 19.70
N ARG A 106 5.70 -10.59 19.31
CA ARG A 106 4.60 -9.78 18.76
C ARG A 106 3.23 -10.22 19.25
N ILE A 107 2.34 -9.25 19.40
CA ILE A 107 0.90 -9.47 19.43
C ILE A 107 0.44 -9.73 17.98
N GLU A 108 -0.32 -10.81 17.77
CA GLU A 108 -0.92 -11.13 16.48
C GLU A 108 -2.30 -10.47 16.33
N LYS A 109 -2.62 -9.97 15.13
CA LYS A 109 -3.96 -9.47 14.79
C LYS A 109 -4.63 -10.40 13.78
N ARG A 110 -5.72 -11.06 14.18
CA ARG A 110 -6.55 -11.91 13.31
C ARG A 110 -7.87 -11.20 13.01
N THR A 111 -8.24 -11.08 11.74
CA THR A 111 -9.50 -10.43 11.34
C THR A 111 -10.64 -11.44 11.41
N VAL A 112 -11.71 -11.12 12.14
CA VAL A 112 -12.92 -11.97 12.24
C VAL A 112 -13.86 -11.65 11.07
N PHE A 113 -14.10 -10.36 10.82
CA PHE A 113 -14.85 -9.89 9.64
C PHE A 113 -14.52 -8.44 9.29
N CYS A 114 -14.95 -8.04 8.10
CA CYS A 114 -15.07 -6.64 7.68
C CYS A 114 -16.45 -6.48 7.03
N LYS A 115 -17.23 -5.47 7.45
CA LYS A 115 -18.59 -5.18 6.94
C LYS A 115 -18.73 -3.69 6.63
N ASP A 116 -19.69 -3.31 5.79
CA ASP A 116 -20.12 -1.91 5.69
C ASP A 116 -20.76 -1.48 7.02
N ILE A 117 -20.49 -0.25 7.46
CA ILE A 117 -21.02 0.33 8.69
C ILE A 117 -22.55 0.43 8.66
N LYS A 118 -23.14 0.62 7.48
CA LYS A 118 -24.60 0.68 7.29
C LYS A 118 -25.23 -0.68 7.55
N ASP A 119 -24.71 -1.72 6.91
CA ASP A 119 -25.19 -3.10 7.05
C ASP A 119 -24.99 -3.61 8.49
N PHE A 120 -23.93 -3.15 9.17
CA PHE A 120 -23.62 -3.51 10.56
C PHE A 120 -24.55 -2.86 11.59
N PHE A 121 -25.04 -1.65 11.34
CA PHE A 121 -26.00 -0.96 12.22
C PHE A 121 -27.43 -0.97 11.65
N GLY A 122 -27.77 -1.93 10.77
CA GLY A 122 -29.14 -2.10 10.25
C GLY A 122 -29.70 -0.89 9.49
N HIS A 123 -28.82 -0.07 8.90
CA HIS A 123 -29.08 1.24 8.31
C HIS A 123 -29.60 2.32 9.28
N ASP A 124 -29.46 2.15 10.61
CA ASP A 124 -29.78 3.18 11.61
C ASP A 124 -28.87 4.41 11.45
N THR A 125 -29.41 5.44 10.80
CA THR A 125 -28.66 6.67 10.51
C THR A 125 -28.30 7.47 11.77
N TYR A 126 -29.02 7.32 12.88
CA TYR A 126 -28.68 7.98 14.14
C TYR A 126 -27.43 7.34 14.74
N VAL A 127 -27.44 6.03 14.96
CA VAL A 127 -26.31 5.30 15.55
C VAL A 127 -25.08 5.40 14.65
N ILE A 128 -25.24 5.26 13.33
CA ILE A 128 -24.14 5.45 12.37
C ILE A 128 -23.56 6.86 12.49
N ASN A 129 -24.39 7.92 12.50
CA ASN A 129 -23.88 9.29 12.63
C ASN A 129 -23.15 9.51 13.96
N LYS A 130 -23.62 8.95 15.07
CA LYS A 130 -22.95 9.05 16.39
C LYS A 130 -21.60 8.32 16.41
N VAL A 131 -21.52 7.13 15.82
CA VAL A 131 -20.26 6.41 15.61
C VAL A 131 -19.30 7.20 14.72
N LEU A 132 -19.78 7.83 13.65
CA LEU A 132 -18.97 8.67 12.76
C LEU A 132 -18.52 10.00 13.42
N GLU A 133 -19.35 10.61 14.27
CA GLU A 133 -18.98 11.77 15.08
C GLU A 133 -17.90 11.42 16.11
N ALA A 134 -17.99 10.25 16.77
CA ALA A 134 -16.96 9.74 17.67
C ALA A 134 -15.66 9.40 16.91
N ALA A 135 -15.77 8.77 15.74
CA ALA A 135 -14.63 8.38 14.92
C ALA A 135 -13.80 9.58 14.43
N LYS A 136 -14.44 10.75 14.21
CA LYS A 136 -13.78 12.02 13.86
C LYS A 136 -13.11 12.74 15.04
N LYS A 137 -13.44 12.37 16.29
CA LYS A 137 -12.85 12.94 17.52
C LYS A 137 -11.66 12.12 18.02
N ALA A 138 -11.60 10.83 17.69
CA ALA A 138 -10.49 9.96 18.01
C ALA A 138 -9.21 10.38 17.27
N THR A 139 -8.08 10.33 17.97
CA THR A 139 -6.75 10.68 17.44
C THR A 139 -5.81 9.47 17.56
N PRO A 140 -4.58 9.50 17.01
CA PRO A 140 -3.60 8.43 17.25
C PRO A 140 -3.27 8.22 18.73
N GLU A 141 -3.30 9.29 19.52
CA GLU A 141 -3.01 9.30 20.96
C GLU A 141 -4.21 8.85 21.80
N ASP A 142 -5.43 9.16 21.36
CA ASP A 142 -6.65 8.58 21.95
C ASP A 142 -7.58 7.95 20.88
N PRO A 143 -7.29 6.70 20.47
CA PRO A 143 -8.01 6.04 19.39
C PRO A 143 -9.35 5.43 19.84
N ILE A 144 -9.74 5.51 21.12
CA ILE A 144 -10.85 4.72 21.68
C ILE A 144 -12.20 5.44 21.44
N LEU A 145 -12.98 5.02 20.43
CA LEU A 145 -14.27 5.66 20.08
C LEU A 145 -15.22 5.73 21.27
N THR A 146 -15.23 4.69 22.11
CA THR A 146 -16.18 4.58 23.21
C THR A 146 -16.04 5.71 24.23
N LYS A 147 -14.90 6.41 24.31
CA LYS A 147 -14.77 7.62 25.14
C LYS A 147 -15.61 8.79 24.63
N PHE A 148 -15.76 8.91 23.30
CA PHE A 148 -16.39 10.07 22.65
C PHE A 148 -17.91 9.94 22.41
N LEU A 149 -18.50 8.79 22.77
CA LEU A 149 -19.93 8.49 22.74
C LEU A 149 -20.61 8.85 24.07
N SER A 150 -21.89 9.24 24.06
CA SER A 150 -22.67 9.41 25.29
C SER A 150 -22.93 8.07 26.00
N SER A 151 -23.44 8.08 27.23
CA SER A 151 -23.80 6.85 27.96
C SER A 151 -24.85 6.02 27.23
N ASP A 152 -25.81 6.68 26.59
CA ASP A 152 -26.91 6.02 25.90
C ASP A 152 -26.45 5.50 24.52
N ASP A 153 -25.68 6.31 23.77
CA ASP A 153 -25.05 5.90 22.50
C ASP A 153 -24.15 4.67 22.70
N LYS A 154 -23.37 4.63 23.80
CA LYS A 154 -22.53 3.48 24.16
C LYS A 154 -23.34 2.21 24.28
N TRP A 155 -24.51 2.25 24.92
CA TRP A 155 -25.36 1.08 25.10
C TRP A 155 -25.81 0.51 23.75
N HIS A 156 -26.35 1.36 22.87
CA HIS A 156 -26.78 0.95 21.54
C HIS A 156 -25.62 0.40 20.69
N VAL A 157 -24.50 1.13 20.63
CA VAL A 157 -23.31 0.71 19.84
C VAL A 157 -22.72 -0.59 20.35
N LEU A 158 -22.51 -0.71 21.67
CA LEU A 158 -21.90 -1.91 22.26
C LEU A 158 -22.86 -3.10 22.21
N SER A 159 -24.17 -2.93 22.41
CA SER A 159 -25.15 -4.02 22.27
C SER A 159 -25.17 -4.58 20.84
N THR A 160 -25.18 -3.70 19.82
CA THR A 160 -25.09 -4.14 18.41
C THR A 160 -23.77 -4.86 18.12
N CYS A 161 -22.65 -4.37 18.67
CA CYS A 161 -21.36 -5.07 18.57
C CYS A 161 -21.39 -6.46 19.21
N THR A 162 -21.85 -6.58 20.46
CA THR A 162 -22.01 -7.86 21.17
C THR A 162 -22.85 -8.83 20.35
N ASN A 163 -24.03 -8.42 19.88
CA ASN A 163 -24.92 -9.26 19.09
C ASN A 163 -24.24 -9.80 17.82
N HIS A 164 -23.50 -8.96 17.09
CA HIS A 164 -22.77 -9.39 15.90
C HIS A 164 -21.54 -10.26 16.19
N LEU A 165 -20.86 -10.07 17.32
CA LEU A 165 -19.74 -10.94 17.73
C LEU A 165 -20.27 -12.31 18.20
N SER A 166 -21.21 -12.33 19.14
CA SER A 166 -21.78 -13.57 19.69
C SER A 166 -22.45 -14.43 18.63
N ALA A 167 -23.13 -13.84 17.64
CA ALA A 167 -23.75 -14.57 16.53
C ALA A 167 -22.74 -15.35 15.67
N LEU A 168 -21.48 -14.92 15.60
CA LEU A 168 -20.42 -15.63 14.85
C LEU A 168 -19.84 -16.80 15.62
N PHE A 169 -19.79 -16.72 16.95
CA PHE A 169 -19.28 -17.79 17.81
C PHE A 169 -20.37 -18.80 18.23
N ALA A 170 -21.65 -18.42 18.17
CA ALA A 170 -22.78 -19.28 18.55
C ALA A 170 -22.79 -20.68 17.88
N PRO A 171 -22.52 -20.85 16.57
CA PRO A 171 -22.48 -22.19 15.95
C PRO A 171 -21.39 -23.09 16.56
N TYR A 172 -20.23 -22.50 16.89
CA TYR A 172 -19.13 -23.21 17.53
C TYR A 172 -19.50 -23.62 18.96
N HIS A 173 -20.13 -22.74 19.75
CA HIS A 173 -20.59 -23.09 21.10
C HIS A 173 -21.61 -24.25 21.09
N ILE A 174 -22.50 -24.31 20.08
CA ILE A 174 -23.41 -25.46 19.91
C ILE A 174 -22.61 -26.72 19.59
N PHE A 175 -21.77 -26.68 18.55
CA PHE A 175 -20.96 -27.82 18.13
C PHE A 175 -20.06 -28.37 19.26
N PHE A 176 -19.42 -27.51 20.05
CA PHE A 176 -18.56 -27.95 21.16
C PHE A 176 -19.33 -28.42 22.39
N ASN A 177 -20.56 -27.93 22.62
CA ASN A 177 -21.44 -28.51 23.64
C ASN A 177 -21.92 -29.92 23.26
N GLU A 178 -22.10 -30.22 21.97
CA GLU A 178 -22.36 -31.59 21.50
C GLU A 178 -21.10 -32.47 21.50
N ALA A 179 -19.97 -31.93 21.01
CA ALA A 179 -18.68 -32.62 20.94
C ALA A 179 -18.05 -32.89 22.32
N ARG A 180 -18.55 -32.25 23.40
CA ARG A 180 -18.23 -32.61 24.79
C ARG A 180 -18.58 -34.05 25.19
N ARG A 181 -19.29 -34.79 24.33
CA ARG A 181 -19.46 -36.25 24.43
C ARG A 181 -18.20 -37.06 24.08
N CYS A 182 -17.19 -36.44 23.45
CA CYS A 182 -15.96 -37.09 22.96
C CYS A 182 -14.74 -36.18 23.19
N ASP A 183 -14.07 -36.29 24.35
CA ASP A 183 -12.73 -35.75 24.69
C ASP A 183 -12.30 -34.44 23.98
N SER A 184 -13.15 -33.42 24.09
CA SER A 184 -12.95 -32.13 23.43
C SER A 184 -12.05 -31.20 24.23
N TYR A 185 -10.89 -30.85 23.67
CA TYR A 185 -9.97 -29.84 24.21
C TYR A 185 -10.50 -28.39 24.19
N TYR A 186 -11.71 -28.16 23.67
CA TYR A 186 -12.28 -26.81 23.57
C TYR A 186 -12.64 -26.24 24.95
N ARG A 187 -12.01 -25.11 25.30
CA ARG A 187 -12.48 -24.21 26.36
C ARG A 187 -13.35 -23.11 25.74
N SER A 188 -14.50 -22.86 26.36
CA SER A 188 -15.26 -21.62 26.11
C SER A 188 -14.49 -20.43 26.69
N ALA A 189 -13.91 -19.60 25.83
CA ALA A 189 -13.24 -18.36 26.22
C ALA A 189 -14.24 -17.19 26.27
N TRP A 190 -14.06 -16.28 27.22
CA TRP A 190 -14.72 -14.97 27.23
C TRP A 190 -13.81 -13.94 26.55
N TYR A 191 -14.42 -12.99 25.83
CA TYR A 191 -13.67 -11.92 25.16
C TYR A 191 -14.09 -10.55 25.69
N ALA A 192 -13.13 -9.77 26.18
CA ALA A 192 -13.30 -8.34 26.35
C ALA A 192 -13.19 -7.67 24.96
N PHE A 193 -13.99 -6.63 24.70
CA PHE A 193 -13.87 -5.87 23.46
C PHE A 193 -14.08 -4.36 23.64
N THR A 194 -13.52 -3.58 22.71
CA THR A 194 -13.74 -2.13 22.60
C THR A 194 -13.69 -1.69 21.14
N LEU A 195 -14.11 -0.45 20.86
CA LEU A 195 -14.06 0.12 19.51
C LEU A 195 -12.90 1.13 19.41
N THR A 196 -12.03 0.96 18.42
CA THR A 196 -10.90 1.87 18.12
C THR A 196 -10.96 2.43 16.69
N CYS A 197 -10.60 3.70 16.54
CA CYS A 197 -10.47 4.42 15.28
C CYS A 197 -8.99 4.66 15.04
N GLY A 198 -8.49 4.38 13.85
CA GLY A 198 -7.12 4.76 13.53
C GLY A 198 -6.77 4.56 12.07
N GLY A 199 -6.19 5.60 11.48
CA GLY A 199 -5.28 5.45 10.34
C GLY A 199 -4.16 4.48 10.69
N SER A 200 -3.51 3.92 9.66
CA SER A 200 -2.31 3.09 9.84
C SER A 200 -1.16 3.75 9.11
N THR A 201 -0.39 4.59 9.81
CA THR A 201 0.80 5.26 9.26
C THR A 201 1.95 4.29 9.27
N GLY A 202 2.46 3.89 8.11
CA GLY A 202 3.55 2.93 8.01
C GLY A 202 4.45 3.23 6.84
N GLU A 203 5.76 3.29 7.07
CA GLU A 203 6.71 3.52 6.00
C GLU A 203 6.92 2.27 5.14
N GLY A 204 6.78 2.42 3.83
CA GLY A 204 7.24 1.42 2.87
C GLY A 204 6.24 0.29 2.64
N ARG A 205 4.95 0.61 2.45
CA ARG A 205 3.99 -0.36 1.94
C ARG A 205 4.42 -0.80 0.53
N PHE A 206 4.95 -2.02 0.43
CA PHE A 206 5.27 -2.68 -0.84
C PHE A 206 3.99 -3.01 -1.63
N PHE A 207 3.44 -1.99 -2.28
CA PHE A 207 2.17 -2.03 -3.01
C PHE A 207 2.33 -2.77 -4.36
N VAL A 208 2.53 -4.10 -4.30
CA VAL A 208 2.69 -5.06 -5.41
C VAL A 208 3.93 -4.85 -6.29
N THR A 209 4.34 -3.62 -6.60
CA THR A 209 5.62 -3.32 -7.27
C THR A 209 6.73 -3.12 -6.24
N PRO A 210 7.74 -4.02 -6.13
CA PRO A 210 8.81 -3.90 -5.14
C PRO A 210 9.83 -2.79 -5.46
N TYR A 211 9.83 -2.26 -6.68
CA TYR A 211 10.86 -1.33 -7.18
C TYR A 211 10.56 0.16 -6.95
N LYS A 212 9.47 0.50 -6.25
CA LYS A 212 9.16 1.89 -5.91
C LYS A 212 8.37 1.99 -4.60
N PRO A 213 9.00 2.39 -3.48
CA PRO A 213 8.27 2.70 -2.26
C PRO A 213 7.33 3.89 -2.50
N VAL A 214 6.22 3.91 -1.76
CA VAL A 214 5.34 5.07 -1.67
C VAL A 214 6.10 6.21 -0.96
N CYS A 215 5.85 7.46 -1.35
CA CYS A 215 6.44 8.60 -0.63
C CYS A 215 5.89 8.65 0.79
N ARG A 216 6.72 8.91 1.81
CA ARG A 216 6.29 8.95 3.23
C ARG A 216 5.07 9.84 3.53
N VAL A 217 4.87 10.89 2.73
CA VAL A 217 3.72 11.82 2.83
C VAL A 217 2.41 11.21 2.29
N ASP A 218 2.52 10.25 1.38
CA ASP A 218 1.38 9.57 0.71
C ASP A 218 1.11 8.16 1.29
N ASP A 219 1.98 7.58 2.13
CA ASP A 219 1.87 6.21 2.68
C ASP A 219 0.92 6.13 3.91
N VAL A 220 -0.22 6.83 3.81
CA VAL A 220 -1.28 6.85 4.83
C VAL A 220 -2.21 5.67 4.59
N GLY A 221 -2.15 4.66 5.45
CA GLY A 221 -3.03 3.51 5.34
C GLY A 221 -4.43 3.81 5.87
N SER A 222 -5.44 3.60 5.02
CA SER A 222 -6.89 3.59 5.31
C SER A 222 -7.22 3.59 6.80
N LEU A 223 -7.73 4.73 7.27
CA LEU A 223 -8.41 4.83 8.55
C LEU A 223 -9.61 3.89 8.55
N ARG A 224 -9.84 3.23 9.68
CA ARG A 224 -10.96 2.29 9.87
C ARG A 224 -11.45 2.33 11.31
N ILE A 225 -12.74 2.10 11.48
CA ILE A 225 -13.33 1.75 12.77
C ILE A 225 -13.12 0.25 12.98
N ARG A 226 -12.61 -0.13 14.15
CA ARG A 226 -12.24 -1.51 14.48
C ARG A 226 -12.89 -1.92 15.79
N ILE A 227 -13.42 -3.13 15.83
CA ILE A 227 -13.79 -3.79 17.08
C ILE A 227 -12.59 -4.66 17.46
N ILE A 228 -11.89 -4.26 18.53
CA ILE A 228 -10.75 -4.99 19.09
C ILE A 228 -11.30 -5.98 20.10
N LEU A 229 -11.03 -7.28 19.91
CA LEU A 229 -11.29 -8.34 20.90
C LEU A 229 -9.97 -8.81 21.51
N VAL A 230 -9.99 -9.12 22.81
CA VAL A 230 -8.90 -9.78 23.55
C VAL A 230 -9.52 -10.86 24.44
N ASN A 231 -8.88 -12.02 24.58
CA ASN A 231 -9.33 -13.05 25.51
C ASN A 231 -9.25 -12.52 26.95
N GLU A 232 -10.27 -12.80 27.77
CA GLU A 232 -10.36 -12.32 29.16
C GLU A 232 -9.36 -13.03 30.08
N GLU A 233 -9.04 -14.29 29.81
CA GLU A 233 -7.98 -15.05 30.50
C GLU A 233 -6.60 -14.44 30.20
N GLU A 234 -6.30 -14.21 28.91
CA GLU A 234 -5.06 -13.59 28.41
C GLU A 234 -4.88 -12.13 28.90
N LEU A 235 -5.95 -11.33 28.89
CA LEU A 235 -5.93 -9.96 29.40
C LEU A 235 -5.63 -9.95 30.91
N ARG A 236 -6.17 -10.90 31.67
CA ARG A 236 -5.86 -11.08 33.09
C ARG A 236 -4.39 -11.45 33.29
N GLU A 237 -3.86 -12.39 32.51
CA GLU A 237 -2.45 -12.81 32.57
C GLU A 237 -1.46 -11.69 32.21
N ILE A 238 -1.83 -10.79 31.29
CA ILE A 238 -1.08 -9.55 31.03
C ILE A 238 -1.15 -8.60 32.24
N CYS A 239 -2.33 -8.40 32.83
CA CYS A 239 -2.52 -7.53 33.99
C CYS A 239 -1.86 -8.04 35.28
N THR A 240 -1.69 -9.36 35.44
CA THR A 240 -0.96 -9.96 36.57
C THR A 240 0.56 -10.06 36.35
N GLY A 241 1.05 -9.74 35.14
CA GLY A 241 2.46 -9.91 34.78
C GLY A 241 2.89 -11.37 34.58
N GLN A 242 1.94 -12.28 34.34
CA GLN A 242 2.24 -13.65 33.93
C GLN A 242 2.65 -13.70 32.45
N ILE A 243 2.00 -12.90 31.60
CA ILE A 243 2.47 -12.58 30.25
C ILE A 243 3.28 -11.27 30.31
N CYS A 244 4.60 -11.42 30.45
CA CYS A 244 5.53 -10.30 30.30
C CYS A 244 5.81 -10.02 28.80
N PRO A 245 6.07 -8.76 28.41
CA PRO A 245 6.68 -8.47 27.13
C PRO A 245 8.11 -9.03 27.06
N PRO A 246 8.64 -9.26 25.83
CA PRO A 246 10.09 -9.32 25.60
C PRO A 246 10.81 -8.10 26.22
N THR A 247 12.13 -8.22 26.44
CA THR A 247 12.98 -7.13 26.98
C THR A 247 12.99 -5.85 26.13
N TRP A 248 12.48 -5.93 24.90
CA TRP A 248 12.33 -4.83 23.95
C TRP A 248 10.86 -4.40 23.73
N GLY A 249 9.91 -4.91 24.54
CA GLY A 249 8.49 -4.54 24.51
C GLY A 249 7.60 -5.46 23.68
N PHE A 250 6.27 -5.23 23.75
CA PHE A 250 5.25 -5.94 22.95
C PHE A 250 5.27 -5.57 21.45
N PHE A 251 6.08 -4.57 21.08
CA PHE A 251 6.09 -3.94 19.76
C PHE A 251 7.54 -3.86 19.25
N ASN A 252 7.76 -4.24 18.00
CA ASN A 252 9.02 -4.02 17.26
C ASN A 252 8.82 -2.95 16.18
N ALA A 253 9.89 -2.61 15.44
CA ALA A 253 9.86 -1.67 14.32
C ALA A 253 8.83 -1.96 13.20
N ARG A 254 8.21 -3.14 13.17
CA ARG A 254 7.08 -3.45 12.28
C ARG A 254 5.71 -2.98 12.81
N HIS A 255 5.67 -2.57 14.07
CA HIS A 255 4.51 -2.07 14.80
C HIS A 255 4.64 -0.56 15.09
N GLU A 256 5.86 -0.04 15.22
CA GLU A 256 6.13 1.41 15.20
C GLU A 256 5.68 2.06 13.86
N CYS A 257 5.63 1.28 12.79
CA CYS A 257 5.19 1.67 11.45
C CYS A 257 3.79 1.11 11.09
N ARG A 258 2.79 1.20 12.00
CA ARG A 258 1.44 0.64 11.78
C ARG A 258 0.28 1.46 12.33
#